data_AF-E1YD97-F1
#
_entry.id   AF-E1YD97-F1
#
_cell.length_a   1.000
_cell.length_b   1.000
_cell.length_c   1.000
_cell.angle_alpha   90.00
_cell.angle_beta   90.00
_cell.angle_gamma   90.00
#
_symmetry.space_group_name_H-M   'P 1'
#
loop_
_entity.id
_entity.type
_entity.pdbx_description
1 polymer ?
#
loop_
_entity_poly.entity_id
_entity_poly.type
_entity_poly.pdbx_seq_one_letter_code
_entity_poly.pdbx_strand_id
1 'polypeptide(L)'
;MLFAICCSSKENIRMETDCIFCKIVKGEIPSTFLYENDNLVVFRDINPHAPVHLLIVPKRHIRSVNDLTEDDAKIVSEMIMTAKMMAEKESVSKSGYKLLFNVEKGGGQVIFHLHLHLIGGWKK
;
A
#
# COMPACT_ATOMS: atom_id res chain seq x y z
N MET A 1 -21.54 0.24 23.34
CA MET A 1 -20.64 0.49 24.50
C MET A 1 -19.27 0.82 23.91
N LEU A 2 -18.75 2.00 24.26
CA LEU A 2 -17.72 2.76 23.58
C LEU A 2 -16.43 1.99 23.27
N PHE A 3 -15.96 2.06 22.02
CA PHE A 3 -14.53 2.16 21.67
C PHE A 3 -14.38 2.92 20.34
N ALA A 4 -14.88 4.16 20.29
CA ALA A 4 -14.31 5.14 19.39
C ALA A 4 -13.03 5.63 20.06
N ILE A 5 -11.89 5.00 19.75
CA ILE A 5 -10.58 5.52 20.12
C ILE A 5 -10.44 6.81 19.31
N CYS A 6 -10.77 7.93 19.94
CA CYS A 6 -10.41 9.25 19.47
C CYS A 6 -8.89 9.35 19.58
N CYS A 7 -8.18 8.88 18.54
CA CYS A 7 -6.76 9.18 18.39
C CYS A 7 -6.69 10.71 18.29
N SER A 8 -5.94 11.34 19.19
CA SER A 8 -5.82 12.79 19.24
C SER A 8 -5.31 13.29 17.89
N SER A 9 -5.80 14.43 17.39
CA SER A 9 -5.32 15.00 16.13
C SER A 9 -3.79 15.15 16.08
N LYS A 10 -3.14 15.33 17.25
CA LYS A 10 -1.68 15.38 17.40
C LYS A 10 -0.99 14.02 17.20
N GLU A 11 -1.65 12.90 17.53
CA GLU A 11 -1.12 11.55 17.31
C GLU A 11 -1.21 11.16 15.85
N ASN A 12 -2.31 11.49 15.15
CA ASN A 12 -2.42 11.29 13.70
C ASN A 12 -1.33 12.07 12.93
N ILE A 13 -1.06 13.32 13.33
CA ILE A 13 0.03 14.12 12.72
C ILE A 13 1.40 13.48 12.97
N ARG A 14 1.67 12.97 14.19
CA ARG A 14 2.93 12.28 14.48
C ARG A 14 3.11 10.99 13.67
N MET A 15 2.05 10.20 13.51
CA MET A 15 2.09 8.99 12.69
C MET A 15 2.41 9.30 11.23
N GLU A 16 1.86 10.38 10.66
CA GLU A 16 2.20 10.81 9.30
C GLU A 16 3.65 11.32 9.16
N THR A 17 4.19 12.00 10.17
CA THR A 17 5.57 12.51 10.12
C THR A 17 6.63 11.43 10.25
N ASP A 18 6.33 10.34 10.96
CA ASP A 18 7.26 9.23 11.17
C ASP A 18 7.07 8.06 10.18
N CYS A 19 6.00 8.09 9.38
CA CYS A 19 5.73 7.06 8.40
C CYS A 19 6.69 7.14 7.19
N ILE A 20 7.45 6.06 6.96
CA ILE A 20 8.37 5.96 5.82
C ILE A 20 7.68 6.09 4.46
N PHE A 21 6.45 5.57 4.30
CA PHE A 21 5.70 5.71 3.05
C PHE A 21 5.20 7.13 2.83
N CYS A 22 4.84 7.88 3.87
CA CYS A 22 4.56 9.30 3.75
C CYS A 22 5.79 10.09 3.27
N LYS A 23 6.98 9.77 3.80
CA LYS A 23 8.24 10.40 3.36
C LYS A 23 8.57 10.08 1.90
N ILE A 24 8.34 8.84 1.47
CA ILE A 24 8.47 8.41 0.07
C ILE A 24 7.51 9.20 -0.83
N VAL A 25 6.22 9.25 -0.48
CA VAL A 25 5.19 9.99 -1.24
C VAL A 25 5.50 11.48 -1.35
N LYS A 26 6.07 12.08 -0.29
CA LYS A 26 6.49 13.50 -0.27
C LYS A 26 7.81 13.77 -1.02
N GLY A 27 8.50 12.73 -1.48
CA GLY A 27 9.82 12.86 -2.12
C GLY A 27 10.95 13.19 -1.15
N GLU A 28 10.75 13.03 0.16
CA GLU A 28 11.78 13.25 1.18
C GLU A 28 12.82 12.12 1.19
N ILE A 29 12.44 10.94 0.71
CA ILE A 29 13.31 9.79 0.52
C ILE A 29 13.37 9.48 -0.98
N PRO A 30 14.56 9.28 -1.57
CA PRO A 30 14.68 8.88 -2.96
C PRO A 30 13.92 7.57 -3.24
N SER A 31 12.99 7.63 -4.19
CA SER A 31 12.22 6.47 -4.63
C SER A 31 11.90 6.58 -6.12
N THR A 32 12.02 5.48 -6.84
CA THR A 32 11.58 5.40 -8.24
C THR A 32 10.17 4.85 -8.29
N PHE A 33 9.21 5.69 -8.69
CA PHE A 33 7.84 5.25 -8.92
C PHE A 33 7.71 4.59 -10.29
N LEU A 34 7.16 3.38 -10.32
CA LEU A 34 6.78 2.66 -11.54
C LEU A 34 5.45 3.18 -12.10
N TYR A 35 4.63 3.75 -11.22
CA TYR A 35 3.37 4.39 -11.54
C TYR A 35 3.04 5.42 -10.47
N GLU A 36 2.47 6.54 -10.88
CA GLU A 36 1.99 7.60 -10.00
C GLU A 36 0.77 8.24 -10.65
N ASN A 37 -0.24 8.54 -9.85
CA ASN A 37 -1.35 9.42 -10.20
C ASN A 37 -1.69 10.33 -9.02
N ASP A 38 -2.84 11.00 -9.06
CA ASP A 38 -3.24 11.94 -8.00
C ASP A 38 -3.45 11.27 -6.63
N ASN A 39 -3.78 9.97 -6.60
CA ASN A 39 -4.19 9.25 -5.40
C ASN A 39 -3.21 8.17 -4.93
N LEU A 40 -2.43 7.58 -5.84
CA LEU A 40 -1.64 6.37 -5.62
C LEU A 40 -0.22 6.53 -6.16
N VAL A 41 0.70 5.80 -5.52
CA VAL A 41 2.04 5.52 -6.03
C VAL A 41 2.28 4.02 -6.06
N VAL A 42 3.15 3.57 -6.97
CA VAL A 42 3.62 2.18 -7.05
C VAL A 42 5.12 2.15 -7.12
N PHE A 43 5.75 1.33 -6.28
CA PHE A 43 7.19 1.11 -6.27
C PHE A 43 7.52 -0.35 -5.92
N ARG A 44 8.77 -0.75 -6.17
CA ARG A 44 9.25 -2.09 -5.82
C ARG A 44 9.47 -2.19 -4.32
N ASP A 45 9.11 -3.32 -3.74
CA ASP A 45 9.52 -3.64 -2.37
C ASP A 45 11.05 -3.77 -2.32
N ILE A 46 11.68 -3.19 -1.30
CA ILE A 46 13.14 -3.25 -1.10
C ILE A 46 13.62 -4.65 -0.68
N ASN A 47 12.73 -5.45 -0.07
CA ASN A 47 12.96 -6.83 0.34
C ASN A 47 11.97 -7.76 -0.39
N PRO A 48 12.15 -7.98 -1.71
CA PRO A 48 11.19 -8.71 -2.52
C PRO A 48 11.06 -10.19 -2.10
N HIS A 49 9.82 -10.67 -1.91
CA HIS A 49 9.52 -12.08 -1.60
C HIS A 49 9.32 -12.95 -2.87
N ALA A 50 9.36 -12.32 -4.04
CA ALA A 50 9.22 -12.94 -5.35
C ALA A 50 9.91 -12.08 -6.42
N PRO A 51 10.13 -12.60 -7.65
CA PRO A 51 10.74 -11.82 -8.73
C PRO A 51 9.98 -10.52 -9.04
N VAL A 52 8.66 -10.53 -8.94
CA VAL A 52 7.83 -9.33 -8.96
C VAL A 52 7.24 -9.15 -7.57
N HIS A 53 7.67 -8.10 -6.85
CA HIS A 53 7.07 -7.67 -5.60
C HIS A 53 6.90 -6.14 -5.62
N LEU A 54 5.67 -5.69 -5.85
CA LEU A 54 5.31 -4.28 -5.90
C LEU A 54 4.42 -3.89 -4.74
N LEU A 55 4.55 -2.64 -4.30
CA LEU A 55 3.69 -2.02 -3.30
C LEU A 55 2.87 -0.93 -3.99
N ILE A 56 1.54 -1.06 -3.92
CA ILE A 56 0.60 -0.03 -4.34
C ILE A 56 0.13 0.69 -3.07
N VAL A 57 0.39 1.99 -2.99
CA VAL A 57 0.24 2.78 -1.76
C VAL A 57 -0.58 4.05 -2.05
N PRO A 58 -1.62 4.36 -1.27
CA PRO A 58 -2.30 5.64 -1.38
C PRO A 58 -1.42 6.77 -0.87
N LYS A 59 -1.45 7.91 -1.57
CA LYS A 59 -0.72 9.12 -1.17
C LYS A 59 -1.21 9.66 0.16
N ARG A 60 -2.53 9.60 0.39
CA ARG A 60 -3.12 9.89 1.70
C ARG A 60 -2.79 8.76 2.67
N HIS A 61 -2.44 9.12 3.90
CA HIS A 61 -2.21 8.16 4.96
C HIS A 61 -3.53 7.53 5.42
N ILE A 62 -3.60 6.21 5.29
CA ILE A 62 -4.62 5.35 5.90
C ILE A 62 -3.83 4.31 6.66
N ARG A 63 -4.04 4.13 7.97
CA ARG A 63 -3.14 3.31 8.78
C ARG A 63 -3.18 1.81 8.40
N SER A 64 -4.38 1.25 8.26
CA SER A 64 -4.60 -0.16 7.91
C SER A 64 -5.95 -0.36 7.21
N VAL A 65 -6.25 -1.59 6.79
CA VAL A 65 -7.57 -1.97 6.28
C VAL A 65 -8.66 -1.72 7.32
N ASN A 66 -8.35 -1.86 8.61
CA ASN A 66 -9.28 -1.62 9.71
C ASN A 66 -9.73 -0.14 9.83
N ASP A 67 -8.97 0.78 9.24
CA ASP A 67 -9.24 2.22 9.29
C ASP A 67 -9.95 2.72 8.02
N LEU A 68 -10.30 1.82 7.11
CA LEU A 68 -11.11 2.15 5.93
C LEU A 68 -12.55 2.46 6.33
N THR A 69 -13.11 3.44 5.64
CA THR A 69 -14.51 3.85 5.72
C THR A 69 -15.21 3.65 4.37
N GLU A 70 -16.53 3.83 4.31
CA GLU A 70 -17.27 3.74 3.04
C GLU A 70 -16.79 4.79 2.01
N ASP A 71 -16.34 5.96 2.47
CA ASP A 71 -15.77 7.02 1.62
C ASP A 71 -14.47 6.57 0.93
N ASP A 72 -13.82 5.52 1.45
CA ASP A 72 -12.60 4.95 0.91
C ASP A 72 -12.84 3.88 -0.16
N ALA A 73 -14.09 3.54 -0.47
CA ALA A 73 -14.42 2.51 -1.47
C ALA A 73 -13.74 2.77 -2.82
N LYS A 74 -13.66 4.04 -3.24
CA LYS A 74 -13.01 4.44 -4.48
C LYS A 74 -11.50 4.18 -4.44
N ILE A 75 -10.82 4.53 -3.35
CA ILE A 75 -9.36 4.33 -3.26
C ILE A 75 -9.00 2.84 -3.26
N VAL A 76 -9.78 2.01 -2.57
CA VAL A 76 -9.58 0.55 -2.57
C VAL A 76 -9.78 -0.04 -3.97
N SER A 77 -10.82 0.40 -4.68
CA SER A 77 -11.05 0.01 -6.08
C SER A 77 -9.88 0.41 -6.97
N GLU A 78 -9.42 1.67 -6.87
CA GLU A 78 -8.28 2.18 -7.63
C GLU A 78 -7.00 1.38 -7.35
N MET A 79 -6.74 0.96 -6.09
CA MET A 79 -5.59 0.13 -5.74
C MET A 79 -5.61 -1.22 -6.47
N ILE A 80 -6.76 -1.91 -6.48
CA ILE A 80 -6.90 -3.22 -7.14
C ILE A 80 -6.79 -3.07 -8.67
N MET A 81 -7.41 -2.05 -9.25
CA MET A 81 -7.33 -1.78 -10.69
C MET A 81 -5.91 -1.41 -11.12
N THR A 82 -5.18 -0.66 -10.28
CA THR A 82 -3.76 -0.36 -10.48
C THR A 82 -2.93 -1.63 -10.41
N ALA A 83 -3.19 -2.51 -9.44
CA ALA A 83 -2.49 -3.78 -9.34
C ALA A 83 -2.72 -4.68 -10.57
N LYS A 84 -3.94 -4.76 -11.10
CA LYS A 84 -4.24 -5.46 -12.35
C LYS A 84 -3.39 -4.93 -13.51
N MET A 85 -3.37 -3.61 -13.70
CA MET A 85 -2.59 -2.94 -14.75
C MET A 85 -1.08 -3.18 -14.58
N MET A 86 -0.57 -3.14 -13.36
CA MET A 86 0.83 -3.42 -13.06
C MET A 86 1.19 -4.89 -13.28
N ALA A 87 0.29 -5.84 -13.00
CA ALA A 87 0.51 -7.25 -13.30
C ALA A 87 0.67 -7.51 -14.81
N GLU A 88 -0.06 -6.78 -15.65
CA GLU A 88 0.12 -6.84 -17.10
C GLU A 88 1.48 -6.25 -17.51
N LYS A 89 1.85 -5.09 -16.98
CA LYS A 89 3.15 -4.46 -17.25
C LYS A 89 4.35 -5.30 -16.82
N GLU A 90 4.27 -5.96 -15.67
CA GLU A 90 5.32 -6.84 -15.16
C GLU A 90 5.26 -8.26 -15.77
N SER A 91 4.41 -8.49 -16.79
CA SER A 91 4.26 -9.78 -17.48
C SER A 91 3.90 -10.97 -16.58
N VAL A 92 3.20 -10.71 -15.47
CA VAL A 92 2.72 -11.75 -14.53
C VAL A 92 1.22 -12.00 -14.61
N SER A 93 0.48 -11.24 -15.41
CA SER A 93 -0.98 -11.35 -15.51
C SER A 93 -1.48 -12.71 -16.00
N LYS A 94 -0.68 -13.42 -16.83
CA LYS A 94 -1.01 -14.76 -17.36
C LYS A 94 -0.42 -15.91 -16.55
N SER A 95 0.79 -15.75 -16.02
CA SER A 95 1.43 -16.76 -15.16
C SER A 95 0.86 -16.79 -13.75
N GLY A 96 0.18 -15.73 -13.34
CA GLY A 96 -0.50 -15.60 -12.06
C GLY A 96 0.31 -14.80 -11.04
N TYR A 97 -0.42 -14.17 -10.13
CA TYR A 97 0.11 -13.33 -9.06
C TYR A 97 -0.84 -13.34 -7.85
N LYS A 98 -0.33 -12.92 -6.70
CA LYS A 98 -1.10 -12.71 -5.47
C LYS A 98 -1.29 -11.23 -5.24
N LEU A 99 -2.47 -10.89 -4.72
CA LEU A 99 -2.79 -9.61 -4.12
C LEU A 99 -2.93 -9.83 -2.61
N LEU A 100 -2.23 -9.05 -1.80
CA LEU A 100 -2.19 -9.25 -0.35
C LEU A 100 -2.20 -7.90 0.39
N PHE A 101 -3.07 -7.80 1.38
CA PHE A 101 -2.99 -6.81 2.44
C PHE A 101 -2.61 -7.52 3.74
N ASN A 102 -1.61 -7.00 4.44
CA ASN A 102 -1.32 -7.41 5.80
C ASN A 102 -2.05 -6.46 6.76
N VAL A 103 -2.79 -7.02 7.72
CA VAL A 103 -3.67 -6.25 8.62
C VAL A 103 -3.26 -6.48 10.06
N GLU A 104 -2.86 -5.40 10.73
CA GLU A 104 -2.29 -5.39 12.08
C GLU A 104 -1.04 -6.27 12.23
N LYS A 105 -0.43 -6.20 13.42
CA LYS A 105 0.77 -6.98 13.75
C LYS A 105 0.57 -8.50 13.56
N GLY A 106 -0.61 -9.01 13.93
CA GLY A 106 -0.93 -10.43 13.79
C GLY A 106 -1.02 -10.92 12.34
N GLY A 107 -1.44 -10.04 11.42
CA GLY A 107 -1.44 -10.30 9.98
C GLY A 107 -0.11 -9.98 9.29
N GLY A 108 0.92 -9.58 10.04
CA GLY A 108 2.25 -9.26 9.48
C GLY A 108 2.40 -7.83 8.97
N GLN A 109 1.53 -6.88 9.36
CA GLN A 109 1.69 -5.49 8.97
C GLN A 109 2.89 -4.87 9.70
N VAL A 110 3.90 -4.45 8.95
CA VAL A 110 5.12 -3.82 9.48
C VAL A 110 5.09 -2.31 9.31
N ILE A 111 4.61 -1.83 8.15
CA ILE A 111 4.39 -0.41 7.90
C ILE A 111 2.90 -0.10 8.06
N PHE A 112 2.58 0.74 9.03
CA PHE A 112 1.21 1.16 9.34
C PHE A 112 0.75 2.30 8.43
N HIS A 113 0.83 2.03 7.13
CA HIS A 113 0.23 2.81 6.05
C HIS A 113 -0.27 1.80 5.04
N LEU A 114 -1.57 1.78 4.76
CA LEU A 114 -2.25 0.85 3.87
C LEU A 114 -1.46 0.66 2.58
N HIS A 115 -1.15 -0.59 2.25
CA HIS A 115 -0.46 -0.92 1.02
C HIS A 115 -0.93 -2.29 0.53
N LEU A 116 -1.15 -2.37 -0.77
CA LEU A 116 -1.46 -3.62 -1.45
C LEU A 116 -0.17 -4.18 -2.03
N HIS A 117 0.20 -5.38 -1.59
CA HIS A 117 1.26 -6.14 -2.23
C HIS A 117 0.73 -6.79 -3.51
N LEU A 118 1.48 -6.64 -4.61
CA LEU A 118 1.38 -7.45 -5.81
C LEU A 118 2.62 -8.34 -5.89
N ILE A 119 2.42 -9.65 -5.82
CA ILE A 119 3.51 -10.63 -5.70
C ILE A 119 3.38 -11.71 -6.78
N GLY A 120 4.37 -11.87 -7.65
CA GLY A 120 4.28 -12.76 -8.81
C GLY A 120 5.63 -13.12 -9.42
N GLY A 121 5.58 -13.82 -10.56
CA GLY A 121 6.75 -14.09 -11.39
C GLY A 121 7.59 -15.31 -11.00
N TRP A 122 7.10 -16.16 -10.09
CA TRP A 122 7.76 -17.45 -9.83
C TRP A 122 7.78 -18.32 -11.09
N LYS A 123 8.91 -19.01 -11.32
CA LYS A 123 8.99 -20.08 -12.32
C LYS A 123 8.33 -21.32 -11.71
N LYS A 124 7.12 -21.66 -12.16
CA LYS A 124 6.42 -22.88 -11.79
C LYS A 124 6.28 -23.78 -13.00
#